data_AF-A0A6V7IRS3-F1
#
_entry.id   AF-A0A6V7IRS3-F1
#
_cell.length_a   1.000
_cell.length_b   1.000
_cell.length_c   1.000
_cell.angle_alpha   90.00
_cell.angle_beta   90.00
_cell.angle_gamma   90.00
#
_symmetry.space_group_name_H-M   'P 1'
#
loop_
_entity.id
_entity.type
_entity.pdbx_description
1 polymer ?
#
loop_
_entity_poly.entity_id
_entity_poly.type
_entity_poly.pdbx_seq_one_letter_code
_entity_poly.pdbx_strand_id
1 'polypeptide(L)' 'PGHRVPRFSTINWAVCTPSACSPQDVETSVRASVSKYTRQTGINVTVKVDREMCQVRRTQGLPTQTLLVG' A
#
# COMPACT_ATOMS: atom_id res chain seq x y z
N PRO A 1 18.60 10.33 31.46
CA PRO A 1 18.25 10.76 30.08
C PRO A 1 18.27 9.56 29.13
N GLY A 2 17.10 8.97 28.85
CA GLY A 2 16.98 7.72 28.10
C GLY A 2 16.41 7.96 26.70
N HIS A 3 17.21 7.69 25.67
CA HIS A 3 16.72 7.60 24.30
C HIS A 3 15.85 6.35 24.17
N ARG A 4 14.54 6.51 23.97
CA ARG A 4 13.63 5.39 23.69
C ARG A 4 13.56 5.21 22.17
N VAL A 5 14.07 4.08 21.70
CA VAL A 5 13.87 3.66 20.32
C VAL A 5 12.40 3.24 20.16
N PRO A 6 11.64 3.83 19.22
CA PRO A 6 10.27 3.42 18.93
C PRO A 6 10.25 1.93 18.58
N ARG A 7 9.43 1.14 19.29
CA ARG A 7 9.27 -0.29 19.02
C ARG A 7 8.27 -0.58 17.90
N PHE A 8 7.57 0.46 17.43
CA PHE A 8 6.58 0.38 16.36
C PHE A 8 6.63 1.66 15.52
N SER A 9 6.54 1.49 14.20
CA SER A 9 6.40 2.57 13.23
C SER A 9 5.39 2.14 12.17
N THR A 10 4.65 3.11 11.62
CA THR A 10 3.72 2.89 10.52
C THR A 10 4.25 3.57 9.28
N ILE A 11 4.30 2.86 8.15
CA ILE A 11 4.72 3.38 6.86
C ILE A 11 3.57 3.21 5.87
N ASN A 12 3.20 4.30 5.20
CA ASN A 12 2.28 4.26 4.07
C ASN A 12 3.07 4.20 2.78
N TRP A 13 2.72 3.28 1.91
CA TRP A 13 3.40 3.01 0.64
C TRP A 13 2.36 2.53 -0.38
N ALA A 14 2.68 2.59 -1.67
CA ALA A 14 1.74 2.25 -2.74
C ALA A 14 2.39 1.35 -3.81
N VAL A 15 1.59 0.48 -4.41
CA VAL A 15 1.95 -0.37 -5.54
C VAL A 15 0.86 -0.40 -6.59
N CYS A 16 1.27 -0.48 -7.86
CA CYS A 16 0.37 -0.78 -8.96
C CYS A 16 0.20 -2.29 -9.10
N THR A 17 -1.04 -2.74 -9.25
CA THR A 17 -1.40 -4.13 -9.52
C THR A 17 -2.49 -4.18 -10.60
N PRO A 18 -2.72 -5.31 -11.27
CA PRO A 18 -3.86 -5.45 -12.17
C PRO A 18 -5.18 -5.12 -11.46
N SER A 19 -6.10 -4.44 -12.14
CA SER A 19 -7.40 -4.04 -11.56
C SER A 19 -8.29 -5.23 -11.15
N ALA A 20 -7.97 -6.44 -11.62
CA ALA A 20 -8.64 -7.66 -11.23
C ALA A 20 -8.25 -8.16 -9.83
N CYS A 21 -7.12 -7.71 -9.27
CA CYS A 21 -6.66 -8.11 -7.95
C CYS A 21 -7.55 -7.51 -6.85
N SER A 22 -7.97 -8.33 -5.89
CA SER A 22 -8.65 -7.85 -4.70
C SER A 22 -7.65 -7.24 -3.69
N PRO A 23 -8.10 -6.39 -2.75
CA PRO A 23 -7.25 -5.90 -1.67
C PRO A 23 -6.53 -7.04 -0.90
N GLN A 24 -7.21 -8.18 -0.73
CA GLN A 24 -6.69 -9.36 -0.04
C GLN A 24 -5.56 -10.04 -0.83
N ASP A 25 -5.65 -10.08 -2.16
CA ASP A 25 -4.58 -10.59 -3.02
C ASP A 25 -3.34 -9.73 -2.89
N VAL A 26 -3.52 -8.40 -2.91
CA VAL A 26 -2.42 -7.44 -2.73
C VAL A 26 -1.80 -7.60 -1.34
N GLU A 27 -2.61 -7.63 -0.29
CA GLU A 27 -2.13 -7.80 1.09
C GLU A 27 -1.33 -9.08 1.27
N THR A 28 -1.83 -10.20 0.74
CA THR A 28 -1.18 -11.51 0.83
C THR A 28 0.14 -11.52 0.07
N SER A 29 0.16 -10.98 -1.15
CA SER A 29 1.36 -10.92 -1.99
C SER A 29 2.46 -10.05 -1.37
N VAL A 30 2.08 -8.89 -0.83
CA VAL A 30 3.01 -7.98 -0.15
C VAL A 30 3.53 -8.62 1.14
N ARG A 31 2.65 -9.19 1.97
CA ARG A 31 3.05 -9.89 3.20
C ARG A 31 4.06 -10.99 2.89
N ALA A 32 3.80 -11.82 1.88
CA ALA A 32 4.72 -12.86 1.46
C ALA A 32 6.08 -12.28 1.05
N SER A 33 6.06 -11.22 0.23
CA SER A 33 7.26 -10.55 -0.28
C SER A 33 8.11 -9.94 0.85
N VAL A 34 7.49 -9.18 1.76
CA VAL A 34 8.18 -8.57 2.90
C VAL A 34 8.69 -9.62 3.88
N SER A 35 7.92 -10.68 4.13
CA SER A 35 8.34 -11.75 5.05
C SER A 35 9.66 -12.40 4.64
N LYS A 36 9.96 -12.48 3.33
CA LYS A 36 11.22 -13.01 2.83
C LYS A 36 12.43 -12.25 3.39
N TYR A 37 12.28 -10.95 3.64
CA TYR A 37 13.36 -10.09 4.12
C TYR A 37 13.37 -9.91 5.64
N THR A 38 12.23 -10.14 6.32
CA THR A 38 12.09 -9.86 7.75
C THR A 38 12.11 -11.10 8.65
N ARG A 39 11.93 -12.31 8.10
CA ARG A 39 11.89 -13.57 8.88
C ARG A 39 13.09 -13.81 9.79
N GLN A 40 14.28 -13.31 9.43
CA GLN A 40 15.54 -13.54 10.17
C GLN A 40 16.03 -12.30 10.93
N THR A 41 15.29 -11.19 10.89
CA THR A 41 15.75 -9.92 11.47
C THR A 41 15.17 -9.64 12.85
N GLY A 42 14.23 -10.47 13.32
CA GLY A 42 13.44 -10.20 14.53
C GLY A 42 12.43 -9.07 14.38
N ILE A 43 12.30 -8.49 13.18
CA ILE A 43 11.34 -7.44 12.87
C ILE A 43 9.99 -8.08 12.52
N ASN A 44 8.97 -7.79 13.31
CA ASN A 44 7.60 -8.18 13.01
C ASN A 44 6.93 -7.11 12.14
N VAL A 45 6.47 -7.47 10.95
CA VAL A 45 5.78 -6.56 10.03
C VAL A 45 4.35 -7.04 9.82
N THR A 46 3.40 -6.16 10.12
CA THR A 46 1.99 -6.36 9.79
C THR A 46 1.67 -5.56 8.54
N VAL A 47 1.17 -6.23 7.50
CA VAL A 47 0.71 -5.60 6.26
C VAL A 47 -0.81 -5.53 6.29
N LYS A 48 -1.35 -4.36 5.96
CA LYS A 48 -2.79 -4.09 5.86
C LYS A 48 -3.09 -3.38 4.54
N VAL A 49 -4.08 -3.87 3.80
CA VAL A 49 -4.60 -3.22 2.58
C VAL A 49 -6.12 -3.19 2.66
N ASP A 50 -6.66 -2.00 2.92
CA ASP A 50 -8.11 -1.80 2.95
C ASP A 50 -8.64 -1.39 1.55
N ARG A 51 -9.93 -1.64 1.30
CA ARG A 51 -10.54 -1.42 -0.03
C ARG A 51 -10.44 0.03 -0.50
N GLU A 52 -10.56 0.97 0.43
CA GLU A 52 -10.44 2.41 0.23
C GLU A 52 -9.04 2.86 -0.22
N MET A 53 -8.01 2.03 0.02
CA MET A 53 -6.64 2.28 -0.44
C MET A 53 -6.46 1.95 -1.92
N CYS A 54 -7.36 1.16 -2.52
CA CYS A 54 -7.27 0.72 -3.91
C CYS A 54 -7.91 1.75 -4.86
N GLN A 55 -7.08 2.35 -5.71
CA GLN A 55 -7.52 3.27 -6.76
C GLN A 55 -7.47 2.59 -8.12
N VAL A 56 -8.58 2.59 -8.84
CA VAL A 56 -8.67 2.08 -10.21
C VAL A 56 -8.89 3.26 -11.15
N ARG A 57 -8.09 3.34 -12.21
CA ARG A 57 -8.27 4.37 -13.23
C ARG A 57 -9.67 4.22 -13.84
N ARG A 58 -10.51 5.23 -13.68
CA ARG A 58 -11.77 5.34 -14.42
C ARG A 58 -11.47 5.87 -15.81
N THR A 59 -11.98 5.20 -16.83
CA THR A 59 -11.87 5.63 -18.24
C THR A 59 -12.95 6.66 -18.63
N GLN A 60 -13.71 7.18 -17.66
CA GLN A 60 -14.61 8.30 -17.91
C GLN A 60 -13.78 9.51 -18.34
N GLY A 61 -14.24 10.19 -19.40
CA GLY A 61 -13.59 11.41 -19.88
C GLY A 61 -13.48 12.43 -18.76
N LEU A 62 -12.35 13.16 -18.71
CA LEU A 62 -12.21 14.28 -17.81
C LEU A 62 -13.36 15.27 -18.06
N PRO A 63 -13.94 15.89 -17.02
CA PRO A 63 -14.91 16.96 -17.21
C PRO A 63 -14.32 18.02 -18.15
N THR A 64 -15.13 18.54 -19.07
CA THR A 64 -14.68 19.57 -20.03
C THR A 64 -14.05 20.78 -19.32
N GLN A 65 -14.53 21.08 -18.11
CA GLN A 65 -13.99 22.10 -17.22
C GLN A 65 -12.53 21.83 -16.82
N THR A 66 -12.13 20.57 -16.60
CA THR A 66 -10.74 20.20 -16.28
C THR A 66 -9.83 20.34 -17.50
N LEU A 67 -10.36 20.15 -18.71
CA LEU A 67 -9.61 20.28 -19.96
C LEU A 67 -9.38 21.75 -20.37
N LEU A 68 -10.28 22.66 -19.99
CA LEU A 68 -10.22 24.08 -20.40
C LEU A 68 -9.26 24.94 -19.55
N VAL A 69 -8.81 24.44 -18.39
CA VAL A 69 -7.94 25.17 -17.45
C VAL A 69 -6.52 24.57 -17.39
N GLY A 70 -6.24 23.56 -18.23
CA GLY A 70 -4.93 22.92 -18.38
C GLY A 70 -4.10 23.49 -19.52
#